data_AF-A0A1C3KDM7-F1
#
_entry.id   AF-A0A1C3KDM7-F1
#
_cell.length_a   1.000
_cell.length_b   1.000
_cell.length_c   1.000
_cell.angle_alpha   90.00
_cell.angle_beta   90.00
_cell.angle_gamma   90.00
#
_symmetry.space_group_name_H-M   'P 1'
#
loop_
_entity.id
_entity.type
_entity.pdbx_description
1 polymer ?
#
loop_
_entity_poly.entity_id
_entity_poly.type
_entity_poly.pdbx_seq_one_letter_code
_entity_poly.pdbx_strand_id
1 'polypeptide(L)'
;MRKFEQCWLCLRNAESPVSTPYGHIFCKMCIINNFLTQKKLYAKRKKEYDDYIKAMQRKKKEEASYKIEKEKRKFIEDLENIKSNENAKTEEKNSLLDISNNFWIDSNSKVKKDIIEKKLKPPSKKLTCPISGRPVNMDELISVNPETLNESGSTNGSSWVCSFSKKNIDHHRAVLIKKTGQIILKSIFEKFIYKKKNPLDIVIGENDFVDLQPGGTAFCSHSNVEKSLHRESLL
;
A
#
# COMPACT_ATOMS: atom_id res chain seq x y z
N MET A 1 -1.41 15.90 -20.21
CA MET A 1 -0.11 15.22 -20.06
C MET A 1 0.70 15.94 -19.01
N ARG A 2 1.44 15.20 -18.16
CA ARG A 2 2.24 15.79 -17.08
C ARG A 2 3.61 16.19 -17.62
N LYS A 3 4.02 17.45 -17.42
CA LYS A 3 5.39 17.91 -17.69
C LYS A 3 6.37 17.33 -16.68
N PHE A 4 7.66 17.34 -16.98
CA PHE A 4 8.68 16.73 -16.11
C PHE A 4 8.73 17.40 -14.73
N GLU A 5 8.71 18.73 -14.69
CA GLU A 5 8.78 19.57 -13.49
C GLU A 5 7.51 19.56 -12.61
N GLN A 6 6.43 18.95 -13.08
CA GLN A 6 5.16 18.97 -12.36
C GLN A 6 5.11 17.92 -11.25
N CYS A 7 4.59 18.33 -10.09
CA CYS A 7 4.33 17.44 -8.97
C CYS A 7 3.27 16.38 -9.33
N TRP A 8 3.51 15.13 -8.98
CA TRP A 8 2.58 14.04 -9.27
C TRP A 8 1.28 14.06 -8.45
N LEU A 9 1.21 14.87 -7.38
CA LEU A 9 -0.01 15.02 -6.57
C LEU A 9 -0.86 16.22 -7.01
N CYS A 10 -0.24 17.39 -7.21
CA CYS A 10 -0.98 18.62 -7.50
C CYS A 10 -0.92 19.06 -8.97
N LEU A 11 -0.11 18.41 -9.81
CA LEU A 11 0.06 18.68 -11.25
C LEU A 11 0.50 20.11 -11.61
N ARG A 12 0.85 20.93 -10.62
CA ARG A 12 1.52 22.22 -10.81
C ARG A 12 3.03 22.03 -10.81
N ASN A 13 3.76 23.03 -11.30
CA ASN A 13 5.23 23.06 -11.20
C ASN A 13 5.63 22.87 -9.74
N ALA A 14 6.56 21.95 -9.50
CA ALA A 14 6.88 21.49 -8.16
C ALA A 14 7.64 22.58 -7.40
N GLU A 15 7.00 23.14 -6.39
CA GLU A 15 7.60 24.08 -5.45
C GLU A 15 8.38 23.32 -4.37
N SER A 16 9.64 23.70 -4.13
CA SER A 16 10.57 22.96 -3.27
C SER A 16 10.53 21.45 -3.59
N PRO A 17 10.95 21.05 -4.80
CA PRO A 17 10.71 19.71 -5.29
C PRO A 17 11.49 18.69 -4.48
N VAL A 18 10.83 17.59 -4.15
CA VAL A 18 11.41 16.44 -3.48
C VAL A 18 11.13 15.20 -4.30
N SER A 19 12.08 14.27 -4.35
CA SER A 19 11.94 13.00 -5.04
C SER A 19 11.92 11.85 -4.05
N THR A 20 11.11 10.85 -4.38
CA THR A 20 11.16 9.55 -3.69
C THR A 20 12.30 8.70 -4.26
N PRO A 21 12.80 7.69 -3.52
CA PRO A 21 13.81 6.76 -4.04
C PRO A 21 13.40 6.02 -5.32
N TYR A 22 12.10 6.02 -5.64
CA TYR A 22 11.54 5.41 -6.84
C TYR A 22 11.42 6.37 -8.03
N GLY A 23 11.90 7.61 -7.92
CA GLY A 23 11.98 8.53 -9.04
C GLY A 23 10.76 9.43 -9.27
N HIS A 24 9.79 9.47 -8.34
CA HIS A 24 8.62 10.35 -8.47
C HIS A 24 8.87 11.69 -7.77
N ILE A 25 8.50 12.77 -8.46
CA ILE A 25 8.70 14.16 -8.02
C ILE A 25 7.43 14.71 -7.36
N PHE A 26 7.59 15.37 -6.21
CA PHE A 26 6.50 15.99 -5.48
C PHE A 26 6.89 17.39 -5.00
N CYS A 27 5.91 18.24 -4.73
CA CYS A 27 6.13 19.38 -3.83
C CYS A 27 6.35 18.85 -2.41
N LYS A 28 7.28 19.44 -1.66
CA LYS A 28 7.52 19.09 -0.25
C LYS A 28 6.23 19.08 0.58
N MET A 29 5.40 20.11 0.44
CA MET A 29 4.14 20.21 1.19
C MET A 29 3.14 19.10 0.81
N CYS A 30 3.02 18.77 -0.47
CA CYS A 30 2.06 17.79 -0.97
C CYS A 30 2.36 16.37 -0.43
N ILE A 31 3.63 15.95 -0.48
CA ILE A 31 4.00 14.62 -0.01
C ILE A 31 3.88 14.52 1.53
N ILE A 32 4.23 15.57 2.25
CA ILE A 32 4.10 15.61 3.72
C ILE A 32 2.63 15.52 4.12
N ASN A 33 1.75 16.28 3.49
CA ASN A 33 0.30 16.22 3.76
C ASN A 33 -0.27 14.83 3.47
N ASN A 34 0.23 14.16 2.43
CA ASN A 34 -0.15 12.78 2.15
C ASN A 34 0.27 11.84 3.29
N PHE A 35 1.50 11.93 3.78
CA PHE A 35 1.98 11.13 4.91
C PHE A 35 1.19 11.40 6.20
N LEU A 36 0.83 12.65 6.48
CA LEU A 36 -0.03 12.98 7.62
C LEU A 36 -1.41 12.30 7.50
N THR A 37 -1.99 12.31 6.30
CA THR A 37 -3.26 11.65 6.03
C THR A 37 -3.16 10.13 6.23
N GLN A 38 -2.09 9.51 5.75
CA GLN A 38 -1.83 8.08 5.98
C GLN A 38 -1.69 7.74 7.46
N LYS A 39 -0.97 8.56 8.25
CA LYS A 39 -0.84 8.37 9.71
C LYS A 39 -2.20 8.46 10.41
N LYS A 40 -3.05 9.42 10.04
CA LYS A 40 -4.43 9.55 10.58
C LYS A 40 -5.28 8.32 10.26
N LEU A 41 -5.24 7.86 9.01
CA LEU A 41 -5.96 6.65 8.57
C LEU A 41 -5.47 5.40 9.31
N TYR A 42 -4.15 5.26 9.48
CA TYR A 42 -3.57 4.17 10.27
C TYR A 42 -4.07 4.19 11.72
N ALA A 43 -4.07 5.36 12.37
CA ALA A 43 -4.54 5.49 13.74
C ALA A 43 -6.01 5.09 13.89
N LYS A 44 -6.87 5.47 12.93
CA LYS A 44 -8.28 5.05 12.91
C LYS A 44 -8.43 3.53 12.76
N ARG A 45 -7.78 2.95 11.74
CA ARG A 45 -7.82 1.50 11.48
C ARG A 45 -7.23 0.68 12.63
N LYS A 46 -6.22 1.20 13.32
CA LYS A 46 -5.64 0.56 14.50
C LYS A 46 -6.65 0.46 15.64
N LYS A 47 -7.39 1.54 15.93
CA LYS A 47 -8.46 1.51 16.95
C LYS A 47 -9.52 0.46 16.62
N GLU A 48 -10.02 0.48 15.37
CA GLU A 48 -11.02 -0.49 14.90
C GLU A 48 -10.52 -1.93 15.01
N TYR A 49 -9.25 -2.18 14.69
CA TYR A 49 -8.62 -3.49 14.84
C TYR A 49 -8.46 -3.90 16.31
N ASP A 50 -8.01 -2.99 17.19
CA ASP A 50 -7.85 -3.27 18.62
C ASP A 50 -9.21 -3.59 19.27
N ASP A 51 -10.27 -2.88 18.89
CA ASP A 51 -11.63 -3.13 19.35
C ASP A 51 -12.17 -4.48 18.83
N TYR A 52 -11.88 -4.82 17.56
CA TYR A 52 -12.19 -6.12 16.99
C TYR A 52 -11.51 -7.27 17.75
N ILE A 53 -10.21 -7.14 18.07
CA ILE A 53 -9.48 -8.15 18.83
C ILE A 53 -10.06 -8.33 20.24
N LYS A 54 -10.41 -7.24 20.93
CA LYS A 54 -11.05 -7.30 22.25
C LYS A 54 -12.41 -8.01 22.19
N ALA A 55 -13.25 -7.67 21.22
CA ALA A 55 -14.55 -8.32 21.04
C ALA A 55 -14.41 -9.82 20.75
N MET A 56 -13.42 -10.19 19.93
CA MET A 56 -13.13 -11.58 19.59
C MET A 56 -12.63 -12.38 20.81
N GLN A 57 -11.78 -11.77 21.65
CA GLN A 57 -11.34 -12.38 22.91
C GLN A 57 -12.49 -12.55 23.92
N ARG A 58 -13.42 -11.59 24.01
CA ARG A 58 -14.62 -11.71 24.86
C ARG A 58 -15.51 -12.87 24.43
N LYS A 59 -15.85 -12.94 23.14
CA LYS A 59 -16.64 -14.06 22.59
C LYS A 59 -15.99 -15.43 22.85
N LYS A 60 -14.67 -15.54 22.65
CA LYS A 60 -13.93 -16.79 22.95
C LYS A 60 -14.01 -17.18 24.42
N LYS A 61 -13.94 -16.21 25.35
CA LYS A 61 -14.07 -16.47 26.78
C LYS A 61 -15.48 -16.92 27.15
N GLU A 62 -16.50 -16.25 26.61
CA GLU A 62 -17.91 -16.61 26.80
C GLU A 62 -18.22 -18.01 26.26
N GLU A 63 -17.73 -18.34 25.07
CA GLU A 63 -17.84 -19.68 24.47
C GLU A 63 -17.12 -20.74 25.31
N ALA A 64 -15.95 -20.43 25.86
CA ALA A 64 -15.23 -21.34 26.76
C ALA A 64 -15.98 -21.57 28.07
N SER A 65 -16.51 -20.52 28.70
CA SER A 65 -17.34 -20.65 29.90
C SER A 65 -18.61 -21.44 29.63
N TYR A 66 -19.28 -21.21 28.49
CA TYR A 66 -20.48 -21.95 28.10
C TYR A 66 -20.21 -23.44 27.85
N LYS A 67 -19.06 -23.78 27.23
CA LYS A 67 -18.64 -25.17 27.04
C LYS A 67 -18.38 -25.88 28.37
N ILE A 68 -17.67 -25.24 29.29
CA ILE A 68 -17.42 -25.78 30.63
C ILE A 68 -18.74 -25.99 31.38
N GLU A 69 -19.64 -25.02 31.34
CA GLU A 69 -20.97 -25.11 31.95
C GLU A 69 -21.78 -26.29 31.38
N LYS A 70 -21.74 -26.48 30.06
CA LYS A 70 -22.42 -27.57 29.37
C LYS A 70 -21.83 -28.94 29.73
N GLU A 71 -20.51 -29.05 29.81
CA GLU A 71 -19.83 -30.28 30.25
C GLU A 71 -20.19 -30.63 31.70
N LYS A 72 -20.21 -29.63 32.60
CA LYS A 72 -20.66 -29.83 33.98
C LYS A 72 -22.10 -30.33 34.06
N ARG A 73 -23.02 -29.74 33.28
CA ARG A 73 -24.43 -30.18 33.26
C ARG A 73 -24.57 -31.61 32.76
N LYS A 74 -23.90 -31.96 31.66
CA LYS A 74 -23.89 -33.33 31.14
C LYS A 74 -23.37 -34.32 32.17
N PHE A 75 -22.28 -33.98 32.85
CA PHE A 75 -21.71 -34.84 33.90
C PHE A 75 -22.69 -35.06 35.06
N ILE A 76 -23.44 -34.03 35.48
CA ILE A 76 -24.47 -34.17 36.52
C ILE A 76 -25.61 -35.06 36.04
N GLU A 77 -26.10 -34.86 34.81
CA GLU A 77 -27.16 -35.65 34.20
C GLU A 77 -26.76 -37.13 34.04
N ASP A 78 -25.50 -37.40 33.65
CA ASP A 78 -24.94 -38.75 33.58
C ASP A 78 -24.90 -39.41 34.97
N LEU A 79 -24.51 -38.68 36.02
CA LEU A 79 -24.53 -39.18 37.39
C LEU A 79 -25.95 -39.47 37.92
N GLU A 80 -26.94 -38.64 37.54
CA GLU A 80 -28.35 -38.85 37.87
C GLU A 80 -28.94 -40.05 37.12
N ASN A 81 -28.58 -40.24 35.85
CA ASN A 81 -28.97 -41.39 35.05
C ASN A 81 -28.36 -42.71 35.57
N ILE A 82 -27.12 -42.71 36.07
CA ILE A 82 -26.52 -43.88 36.72
C ILE A 82 -27.29 -44.30 37.98
N LYS A 83 -27.86 -43.34 38.72
CA LYS A 83 -28.69 -43.62 39.90
C LYS A 83 -30.10 -44.08 39.56
N SER A 84 -30.59 -43.83 38.35
CA SER A 84 -31.99 -44.06 37.95
C SER A 84 -32.19 -45.20 36.95
N ASN A 85 -31.13 -45.75 36.34
CA ASN A 85 -31.26 -46.84 35.37
C ASN A 85 -30.69 -48.19 35.88
N GLU A 86 -31.53 -48.94 36.58
CA GLU A 86 -31.55 -50.40 36.49
C GLU A 86 -32.41 -50.91 35.32
N ASN A 87 -33.21 -50.11 34.61
CA ASN A 87 -33.95 -50.59 33.43
C ASN A 87 -34.43 -49.44 32.52
N ALA A 88 -33.81 -49.29 31.33
CA ALA A 88 -34.52 -49.01 30.08
C ALA A 88 -33.55 -48.98 28.89
N LYS A 89 -33.77 -49.89 27.94
CA LYS A 89 -33.28 -49.80 26.56
C LYS A 89 -34.11 -48.75 25.83
N THR A 90 -33.46 -47.89 25.05
CA THR A 90 -34.18 -47.18 23.98
C THR A 90 -33.29 -47.03 22.76
N GLU A 91 -33.84 -47.52 21.65
CA GLU A 91 -33.27 -47.54 20.30
C GLU A 91 -33.22 -46.11 19.72
N GLU A 92 -32.05 -45.72 19.21
CA GLU A 92 -31.90 -44.48 18.45
C GLU A 92 -32.38 -44.68 17.00
N LYS A 93 -33.53 -44.09 16.69
CA LYS A 93 -34.01 -43.94 15.32
C LYS A 93 -33.16 -42.89 14.61
N ASN A 94 -32.36 -43.34 13.65
CA ASN A 94 -31.70 -42.50 12.64
C ASN A 94 -32.74 -41.60 11.94
N SER A 95 -32.79 -40.32 12.33
CA SER A 95 -33.53 -39.30 11.60
C SER A 95 -32.79 -38.98 10.30
N LEU A 96 -33.13 -39.75 9.27
CA LEU A 96 -32.90 -39.44 7.86
C LEU A 96 -33.40 -38.01 7.54
N LEU A 97 -32.58 -37.30 6.77
CA LEU A 97 -32.70 -35.93 6.25
C LEU A 97 -32.00 -34.86 7.11
N ASP A 98 -30.68 -34.81 6.96
CA ASP A 98 -29.81 -33.73 7.41
C ASP A 98 -30.08 -32.44 6.60
N ILE A 99 -31.18 -31.77 6.94
CA ILE A 99 -31.64 -30.49 6.34
C ILE A 99 -30.69 -29.33 6.72
N SER A 100 -29.68 -29.57 7.57
CA SER A 100 -28.74 -28.56 8.06
C SER A 100 -27.86 -27.90 6.97
N ASN A 101 -27.80 -28.49 5.78
CA ASN A 101 -27.04 -27.96 4.63
C ASN A 101 -27.84 -27.10 3.65
N ASN A 102 -29.15 -26.89 3.86
CA ASN A 102 -29.95 -26.08 2.92
C ASN A 102 -29.64 -24.58 3.04
N PHE A 103 -29.19 -23.99 1.94
CA PHE A 103 -28.83 -22.57 1.82
C PHE A 103 -29.95 -21.60 2.23
N TRP A 104 -31.22 -22.00 2.03
CA TRP A 104 -32.42 -21.18 2.26
C TRP A 104 -32.92 -21.15 3.71
N ILE A 105 -32.23 -21.82 4.63
CA ILE A 105 -32.64 -21.88 6.03
C ILE A 105 -31.80 -20.90 6.85
N ASP A 106 -32.48 -19.98 7.55
CA ASP A 106 -31.88 -18.87 8.31
C ASP A 106 -31.01 -19.35 9.51
N SER A 107 -31.16 -20.61 9.90
CA SER A 107 -30.35 -21.32 10.90
C SER A 107 -29.12 -22.03 10.32
N ASN A 108 -28.86 -21.93 9.01
CA ASN A 108 -27.69 -22.55 8.40
C ASN A 108 -26.40 -21.85 8.82
N SER A 109 -25.69 -22.49 9.75
CA SER A 109 -24.46 -21.98 10.37
C SER A 109 -23.29 -21.79 9.39
N LYS A 110 -23.35 -22.38 8.19
CA LYS A 110 -22.31 -22.24 7.17
C LYS A 110 -22.32 -20.86 6.50
N VAL A 111 -23.50 -20.33 6.13
CA VAL A 111 -23.65 -18.99 5.53
C VAL A 111 -23.26 -17.89 6.52
N LYS A 112 -23.51 -18.10 7.82
CA LYS A 112 -23.09 -17.17 8.88
C LYS A 112 -21.56 -17.06 9.02
N LYS A 113 -20.78 -18.10 8.69
CA LYS A 113 -19.31 -18.04 8.78
C LYS A 113 -18.70 -17.05 7.78
N ASP A 114 -19.29 -16.92 6.60
CA ASP A 114 -18.76 -16.04 5.55
C ASP A 114 -19.02 -14.54 5.83
N ILE A 115 -20.09 -14.22 6.57
CA ILE A 115 -20.44 -12.84 6.96
C ILE A 115 -19.80 -12.44 8.30
N ILE A 116 -19.61 -13.39 9.23
CA ILE A 116 -19.09 -13.14 10.59
C ILE A 116 -17.56 -13.05 10.63
N GLU A 117 -16.83 -13.60 9.65
CA GLU A 117 -15.36 -13.59 9.64
C GLU A 117 -14.75 -12.80 8.47
N LYS A 118 -15.19 -11.56 8.26
CA LYS A 118 -14.30 -10.58 7.61
C LYS A 118 -13.16 -10.28 8.59
N LYS A 119 -12.21 -11.23 8.73
CA LYS A 119 -11.03 -11.12 9.60
C LYS A 119 -10.32 -9.83 9.23
N LEU A 120 -10.49 -8.82 10.07
CA LEU A 120 -9.82 -7.54 9.89
C LEU A 120 -8.32 -7.83 9.92
N LYS A 121 -7.62 -7.52 8.83
CA LYS A 121 -6.17 -7.71 8.75
C LYS A 121 -5.49 -6.66 9.64
N PRO A 122 -4.36 -6.99 10.27
CA PRO A 122 -3.62 -6.01 11.06
C PRO A 122 -3.20 -4.82 10.17
N PRO A 123 -3.45 -3.57 10.59
CA PRO A 123 -3.07 -2.42 9.81
C PRO A 123 -1.54 -2.26 9.79
N SER A 124 -0.97 -1.98 8.62
CA SER A 124 0.47 -1.77 8.45
C SER A 124 0.88 -0.36 8.86
N LYS A 125 1.97 -0.23 9.65
CA LYS A 125 2.49 1.07 10.13
C LYS A 125 3.33 1.83 9.09
N LYS A 126 3.78 1.16 8.02
CA LYS A 126 4.69 1.74 7.02
C LYS A 126 3.95 2.82 6.21
N LEU A 127 4.63 3.94 5.96
CA LEU A 127 4.18 4.96 5.02
C LEU A 127 4.43 4.48 3.60
N THR A 128 3.56 4.86 2.68
CA THR A 128 3.54 4.35 1.32
C THR A 128 3.57 5.51 0.31
N CYS A 129 4.23 5.32 -0.82
CA CYS A 129 4.15 6.26 -1.93
C CYS A 129 2.72 6.30 -2.51
N PRO A 130 2.15 7.48 -2.76
CA PRO A 130 0.79 7.61 -3.30
C PRO A 130 0.64 7.06 -4.73
N ILE A 131 1.73 6.96 -5.48
CA ILE A 131 1.71 6.52 -6.89
C ILE A 131 2.18 5.07 -7.02
N SER A 132 3.34 4.75 -6.45
CA SER A 132 3.96 3.43 -6.64
C SER A 132 3.44 2.37 -5.67
N GLY A 133 2.74 2.75 -4.60
CA GLY A 133 2.28 1.80 -3.58
C GLY A 133 3.40 1.14 -2.76
N ARG A 134 4.65 1.56 -2.95
CA ARG A 134 5.83 1.03 -2.25
C ARG A 134 6.08 1.78 -0.95
N PRO A 135 6.64 1.12 0.09
CA PRO A 135 6.94 1.79 1.35
C PRO A 135 8.03 2.85 1.18
N VAL A 136 7.90 3.99 1.87
CA VAL A 136 8.88 5.11 1.88
C VAL A 136 8.93 5.76 3.24
N ASN A 137 10.13 6.12 3.69
CA ASN A 137 10.31 6.91 4.89
C ASN A 137 10.46 8.41 4.57
N MET A 138 10.22 9.26 5.57
CA MET A 138 10.32 10.72 5.40
C MET A 138 11.77 11.16 5.17
N ASP A 139 12.73 10.46 5.78
CA ASP A 139 14.16 10.73 5.70
C ASP A 139 14.77 10.27 4.36
N GLU A 140 14.09 9.36 3.66
CA GLU A 140 14.49 8.87 2.34
C GLU A 140 14.07 9.82 1.21
N LEU A 141 13.34 10.90 1.52
CA LEU A 141 13.01 11.94 0.55
C LEU A 141 14.24 12.77 0.21
N ILE A 142 14.54 12.86 -1.08
CA ILE A 142 15.71 13.57 -1.58
C ILE A 142 15.26 14.93 -2.09
N SER A 143 15.86 16.01 -1.58
CA SER A 143 15.62 17.36 -2.09
C SER A 143 16.19 17.51 -3.50
N VAL A 144 15.39 18.06 -4.40
CA VAL A 144 15.78 18.32 -5.78
C VAL A 144 16.04 19.81 -5.93
N ASN A 145 17.18 20.17 -6.52
CA ASN A 145 17.53 21.55 -6.87
C ASN A 145 17.68 21.64 -8.40
N PRO A 146 16.56 21.82 -9.13
CA PRO A 146 16.59 21.91 -10.57
C PRO A 146 17.11 23.29 -11.00
N GLU A 147 17.96 23.30 -12.02
CA GLU A 147 18.27 24.53 -12.72
C GLU A 147 17.13 24.86 -13.68
N THR A 148 16.79 26.14 -13.79
CA THR A 148 15.77 26.65 -14.71
C THR A 148 16.40 27.62 -15.68
N LEU A 149 16.14 27.44 -16.97
CA LEU A 149 16.47 28.45 -17.97
C LEU A 149 15.31 29.44 -18.04
N ASN A 150 15.52 30.66 -17.58
CA ASN A 150 14.54 31.73 -17.74
C ASN A 150 14.80 32.42 -19.07
N GLU A 151 14.13 31.97 -20.13
CA GLU A 151 14.00 32.79 -21.34
C GLU A 151 13.04 33.94 -21.02
N SER A 152 13.57 35.16 -21.06
CA SER A 152 12.96 36.42 -20.62
C SER A 152 11.77 36.86 -21.48
N GLY A 153 10.69 36.08 -21.50
CA GLY A 153 9.48 36.43 -22.25
C GLY A 153 8.35 35.40 -22.35
N SER A 154 8.47 34.18 -21.80
CA SER A 154 7.38 33.19 -21.90
C SER A 154 6.50 33.17 -20.65
N THR A 155 5.19 33.36 -20.83
CA THR A 155 4.13 33.21 -19.82
C THR A 155 3.94 31.76 -19.35
N ASN A 156 4.72 30.83 -19.90
CA ASN A 156 4.67 29.41 -19.58
C ASN A 156 5.82 29.08 -18.63
N GLY A 157 5.49 28.52 -17.47
CA GLY A 157 6.39 28.29 -16.34
C GLY A 157 7.74 27.63 -16.68
N SER A 158 8.72 27.89 -15.82
CA SER A 158 10.12 27.49 -15.98
C SER A 158 10.29 25.98 -16.22
N SER A 159 10.84 25.63 -17.38
CA SER A 159 11.26 24.27 -17.70
C SER A 159 12.55 23.93 -16.97
N TRP A 160 12.65 22.70 -16.48
CA TRP A 160 13.87 22.23 -15.84
C TRP A 160 14.91 21.85 -16.89
N VAL A 161 16.16 22.24 -16.65
CA VAL A 161 17.29 21.89 -17.50
C VAL A 161 18.24 20.91 -16.82
N CYS A 162 18.92 20.12 -17.65
CA CYS A 162 20.02 19.27 -17.22
C CYS A 162 21.20 20.13 -16.74
N SER A 163 21.70 19.90 -15.53
CA SER A 163 22.79 20.69 -14.96
C SER A 163 24.10 20.59 -15.77
N PHE A 164 24.35 19.45 -16.43
CA PHE A 164 25.55 19.23 -17.22
C PHE A 164 25.45 19.82 -18.65
N SER A 165 24.36 19.56 -19.37
CA SER A 165 24.23 19.95 -20.78
C SER A 165 23.41 21.20 -21.03
N LYS A 166 22.76 21.75 -19.98
CA LYS A 166 21.82 22.88 -20.05
C LYS A 166 20.68 22.69 -21.07
N LYS A 167 20.34 21.43 -21.38
CA LYS A 167 19.22 21.08 -22.28
C LYS A 167 17.93 20.92 -21.47
N ASN A 168 16.79 21.32 -22.04
CA ASN A 168 15.47 21.12 -21.44
C ASN A 168 15.15 19.63 -21.26
N ILE A 169 14.56 19.29 -20.11
CA ILE A 169 14.16 17.93 -19.75
C ILE A 169 12.63 17.83 -19.87
N ASP A 170 12.14 17.51 -21.07
CA ASP A 170 10.69 17.33 -21.28
C ASP A 170 10.27 15.86 -21.08
N HIS A 171 10.73 14.99 -21.97
CA HIS A 171 10.38 13.56 -22.01
C HIS A 171 11.58 12.64 -21.84
N HIS A 172 12.76 13.24 -21.71
CA HIS A 172 14.01 12.51 -21.58
C HIS A 172 14.09 11.84 -20.20
N ARG A 173 14.69 10.64 -20.16
CA ARG A 173 15.03 9.99 -18.88
C ARG A 173 16.13 10.79 -18.20
N ALA A 174 15.95 11.05 -16.92
CA ALA A 174 16.88 11.82 -16.11
C ALA A 174 17.23 11.07 -14.83
N VAL A 175 18.36 11.41 -14.25
CA VAL A 175 18.93 10.86 -13.04
C VAL A 175 19.14 12.00 -12.05
N LEU A 176 18.74 11.78 -10.81
CA LEU A 176 18.97 12.67 -9.68
C LEU A 176 20.18 12.20 -8.89
N ILE A 177 21.12 13.10 -8.60
CA ILE A 177 22.23 12.82 -7.68
C ILE A 177 21.78 13.17 -6.26
N LYS A 178 21.84 12.21 -5.32
CA LYS A 178 21.33 12.40 -3.95
C LYS A 178 22.09 13.47 -3.16
N LYS A 179 23.41 13.54 -3.36
CA LYS A 179 24.31 14.45 -2.60
C LYS A 179 24.08 15.92 -2.96
N THR A 180 23.90 16.23 -4.25
CA THR A 180 23.79 17.61 -4.75
C THR A 180 22.36 18.01 -5.06
N GLY A 181 21.44 17.05 -5.23
CA GLY A 181 20.07 17.32 -5.67
C GLY A 181 19.95 17.73 -7.14
N GLN A 182 21.03 17.63 -7.92
CA GLN A 182 21.04 18.04 -9.34
C GLN A 182 20.46 16.96 -10.24
N ILE A 183 19.79 17.41 -11.31
CA ILE A 183 19.18 16.56 -12.34
C ILE A 183 20.07 16.53 -13.58
N ILE A 184 20.36 15.31 -14.06
CA ILE A 184 21.20 15.08 -15.24
C ILE A 184 20.48 14.11 -16.18
N LEU A 185 20.60 14.34 -17.49
CA LEU A 185 20.09 13.39 -18.49
C LEU A 185 20.78 12.03 -18.35
N LYS A 186 20.00 10.94 -18.40
CA LYS A 186 20.51 9.57 -18.23
C LYS A 186 21.59 9.21 -19.25
N SER A 187 21.41 9.61 -20.50
CA SER A 187 22.38 9.40 -21.59
C SER A 187 23.74 10.06 -21.35
N ILE A 188 23.76 11.18 -20.63
CA ILE A 188 24.98 11.91 -20.27
C ILE A 188 25.59 11.31 -19.01
N PHE A 189 24.75 10.99 -18.03
CA PHE A 189 25.16 10.35 -16.79
C PHE A 189 25.92 9.05 -17.04
N GLU A 190 25.39 8.16 -17.88
CA GLU A 190 26.04 6.88 -18.20
C GLU A 190 27.38 7.03 -18.93
N LYS A 191 27.53 8.04 -19.80
CA LYS A 191 28.73 8.21 -20.62
C LYS A 191 29.89 8.89 -19.88
N PHE A 192 29.55 9.92 -19.10
CA PHE A 192 30.54 10.84 -18.52
C PHE A 192 30.71 10.65 -17.02
N ILE A 193 29.67 10.20 -16.31
CA ILE A 193 29.60 10.28 -14.85
C ILE A 193 29.72 8.91 -14.19
N TYR A 194 29.09 7.91 -14.76
CA TYR A 194 29.13 6.56 -14.21
C TYR A 194 30.57 6.01 -14.26
N LYS A 195 31.12 5.66 -13.09
CA LYS A 195 32.46 5.05 -12.88
C LYS A 195 33.67 5.89 -13.32
N LYS A 196 33.51 7.18 -13.66
CA LYS A 196 34.61 8.09 -14.03
C LYS A 196 34.73 9.24 -13.01
N LYS A 197 35.93 9.82 -12.87
CA LYS A 197 36.08 11.09 -12.16
C LYS A 197 35.42 12.19 -12.98
N ASN A 198 34.40 12.79 -12.38
CA ASN A 198 33.60 13.84 -12.98
C ASN A 198 34.27 15.21 -12.83
N PRO A 199 33.90 16.23 -13.64
CA PRO A 199 34.25 17.63 -13.38
C PRO A 199 33.70 18.17 -12.04
N LEU A 200 32.75 17.45 -11.44
CA LEU A 200 32.16 17.75 -10.14
C LEU A 200 32.92 17.09 -8.96
N ASP A 201 34.03 16.39 -9.23
CA ASP A 201 34.89 15.69 -8.24
C ASP A 201 34.19 14.69 -7.29
N ILE A 202 32.93 14.35 -7.56
CA ILE A 202 32.17 13.39 -6.77
C ILE A 202 32.31 11.99 -7.40
N VAL A 203 32.86 11.05 -6.62
CA VAL A 203 32.74 9.61 -6.92
C VAL A 203 31.31 9.17 -6.56
N ILE A 204 30.59 8.65 -7.55
CA ILE A 204 29.19 8.26 -7.41
C ILE A 204 29.11 6.74 -7.37
N GLY A 205 28.62 6.19 -6.24
CA GLY A 205 28.28 4.77 -6.12
C GLY A 205 26.88 4.45 -6.67
N GLU A 206 26.53 3.17 -6.73
CA GLU A 206 25.21 2.71 -7.22
C GLU A 206 24.03 3.22 -6.39
N ASN A 207 24.27 3.47 -5.09
CA ASN A 207 23.25 3.99 -4.17
C ASN A 207 23.15 5.53 -4.15
N ASP A 208 24.06 6.24 -4.82
CA ASP A 208 24.16 7.71 -4.74
C ASP A 208 23.28 8.44 -5.77
N PHE A 209 22.61 7.71 -6.65
CA PHE A 209 21.73 8.27 -7.66
C PHE A 209 20.34 7.63 -7.66
N VAL A 210 19.36 8.32 -8.25
CA VAL A 210 17.98 7.85 -8.43
C VAL A 210 17.55 8.11 -9.86
N ASP A 211 17.08 7.06 -10.54
CA ASP A 211 16.42 7.21 -11.84
C ASP A 211 15.08 7.92 -11.65
N LEU A 212 14.88 9.07 -12.32
CA LEU A 212 13.63 9.83 -12.27
C LEU A 212 12.66 9.34 -13.35
N GLN A 213 11.37 9.35 -13.01
CA GLN A 213 10.31 8.97 -13.91
C GLN A 213 10.02 10.12 -14.89
N PRO A 214 10.03 9.87 -16.22
CA PRO A 214 9.86 10.92 -17.22
C PRO A 214 8.47 11.58 -17.17
N GLY A 215 8.35 12.73 -17.84
CA GLY A 215 7.06 13.34 -18.14
C GLY A 215 6.18 12.42 -19.00
N GLY A 216 4.87 12.54 -18.87
CA GLY A 216 3.93 11.77 -19.70
C GLY A 216 3.91 12.34 -21.12
N THR A 217 4.00 11.47 -22.12
CA THR A 217 3.81 11.84 -23.54
C THR A 217 2.43 11.41 -24.02
N ALA A 218 1.99 11.95 -25.16
CA ALA A 218 0.75 11.55 -25.82
C ALA A 218 0.78 10.14 -26.41
N PHE A 219 1.98 9.55 -26.50
CA PHE A 219 2.23 8.36 -27.28
C PHE A 219 2.48 7.16 -26.36
N CYS A 220 1.68 6.11 -26.51
CA CYS A 220 1.81 4.86 -25.74
C CYS A 220 3.15 4.13 -25.96
N SER A 221 3.92 4.49 -26.99
CA SER A 221 5.20 3.84 -27.33
C SER A 221 6.31 4.11 -26.31
N HIS A 222 6.24 5.22 -25.56
CA HIS A 222 7.36 5.66 -24.71
C HIS A 222 7.40 5.03 -23.31
N SER A 223 6.38 4.27 -22.92
CA SER A 223 6.27 3.67 -21.57
C SER A 223 5.76 2.25 -21.67
N ASN A 224 6.39 1.30 -20.94
CA ASN A 224 5.84 -0.05 -20.74
C ASN A 224 4.55 0.04 -19.92
N VAL A 225 3.43 0.33 -20.59
CA VAL A 225 2.08 0.21 -20.04
C VAL A 225 1.56 -1.16 -20.44
N GLU A 226 1.81 -2.14 -19.59
CA GLU A 226 1.23 -3.47 -19.74
C GLU A 226 -0.23 -3.42 -19.24
N LYS A 227 -1.19 -3.56 -20.16
CA LYS A 227 -2.60 -3.70 -19.80
C LYS A 227 -2.80 -5.09 -19.22
N SER A 228 -2.97 -5.20 -17.90
CA SER A 228 -3.49 -6.43 -17.30
C SER A 228 -4.95 -6.60 -17.71
N LEU A 229 -5.22 -7.48 -18.68
CA LEU A 229 -6.58 -7.87 -19.04
C LEU A 229 -7.16 -8.70 -17.89
N HIS A 230 -7.76 -8.03 -16.90
CA HIS A 230 -8.60 -8.71 -15.93
C HIS A 230 -9.94 -8.98 -16.62
N ARG A 231 -10.19 -10.24 -16.99
CA ARG A 231 -11.54 -10.72 -17.31
C ARG A 231 -12.13 -11.25 -16.01
N GLU A 232 -13.23 -10.66 -15.56
CA GLU A 232 -14.06 -11.29 -14.53
C GLU A 232 -14.57 -12.61 -15.09
N SER A 233 -14.32 -13.71 -14.38
CA SER A 233 -14.90 -15.01 -14.69
C SER A 233 -16.39 -14.93 -14.37
N LEU A 234 -17.22 -14.82 -15.40
CA LEU A 234 -18.66 -15.01 -15.29
C LEU A 234 -18.94 -16.51 -15.10
N LEU A 235 -18.95 -16.96 -13.85
CA LEU A 235 -19.59 -18.20 -13.40
C LEU A 235 -20.19 -17.96 -12.01
#